data_AF-A0A9D7X2L7-F1
#
_entry.id   AF-A0A9D7X2L7-F1
#
_cell.length_a   1.000
_cell.length_b   1.000
_cell.length_c   1.000
_cell.angle_alpha   90.00
_cell.angle_beta   90.00
_cell.angle_gamma   90.00
#
_symmetry.space_group_name_H-M   'P 1'
#
loop_
_entity.id
_entity.type
_entity.pdbx_description
1 polymer ?
#
loop_
_entity_poly.entity_id
_entity_poly.type
_entity_poly.pdbx_seq_one_letter_code
_entity_poly.pdbx_strand_id
1 'polypeptide(L)' 'MEPKNLCPECNGKKIIQGNCECNMEWRSNDGENGLDDCQCDPDHECPTCSGKGFIE' A
#
# COMPACT_ATOMS: atom_id res chain seq x y z
N MET A 1 27.28 -9.80 -14.25
CA MET A 1 26.10 -9.09 -13.74
C MET A 1 25.14 -10.15 -13.26
N GLU A 2 25.01 -10.30 -11.96
CA GLU A 2 24.06 -11.22 -11.35
C GLU A 2 22.64 -10.71 -11.63
N PRO A 3 21.68 -11.55 -12.02
CA PRO A 3 20.32 -11.10 -12.19
C PRO A 3 19.82 -10.66 -10.81
N LYS A 4 19.63 -9.35 -10.62
CA LYS A 4 18.99 -8.81 -9.41
C LYS A 4 17.63 -9.50 -9.28
N ASN A 5 17.47 -10.31 -8.26
CA ASN A 5 16.21 -10.99 -8.02
C ASN A 5 15.19 -9.91 -7.67
N LEU A 6 14.14 -9.79 -8.49
CA LEU A 6 13.05 -8.87 -8.20
C LEU A 6 12.49 -9.23 -6.83
N CYS A 7 12.23 -8.21 -6.01
CA CYS A 7 11.64 -8.47 -4.70
C CYS A 7 10.29 -9.17 -4.90
N PRO A 8 10.10 -10.39 -4.38
CA PRO A 8 8.90 -11.19 -4.66
C PRO A 8 7.65 -10.58 -4.03
N GLU A 9 7.82 -9.81 -2.97
CA GLU A 9 6.72 -9.19 -2.23
C GLU A 9 6.13 -8.00 -2.98
N CYS A 10 6.97 -7.06 -3.43
CA CYS A 10 6.50 -5.90 -4.20
C CYS A 10 6.65 -6.05 -5.72
N ASN A 11 7.19 -7.17 -6.23
CA ASN A 11 7.47 -7.39 -7.65
C ASN A 11 8.25 -6.25 -8.32
N GLY A 12 9.23 -5.66 -7.61
CA GLY A 12 9.97 -4.51 -8.13
C GLY A 12 9.32 -3.14 -7.97
N LYS A 13 8.08 -3.06 -7.44
CA LYS A 13 7.36 -1.79 -7.22
C LYS A 13 7.90 -0.94 -6.07
N LYS A 14 8.77 -1.49 -5.21
CA LYS A 14 9.39 -0.82 -4.04
C LYS A 14 8.43 -0.47 -2.90
N ILE A 15 7.16 -0.32 -3.20
CA ILE A 15 6.08 -0.07 -2.25
C ILE A 15 5.07 -1.22 -2.27
N ILE A 16 4.43 -1.42 -1.14
CA ILE A 16 3.20 -2.20 -1.00
C ILE A 16 2.07 -1.19 -1.04
N GLN A 17 1.23 -1.33 -2.07
CA GLN A 17 0.09 -0.45 -2.25
C GLN A 17 -0.91 -0.78 -1.15
N GLY A 18 -1.21 0.21 -0.30
CA GLY A 18 -2.20 0.08 0.75
C GLY A 18 -3.57 -0.25 0.16
N ASN A 19 -4.38 -0.96 0.94
CA ASN A 19 -5.71 -1.37 0.51
C ASN A 19 -6.75 -0.33 0.95
N CYS A 20 -7.69 -0.02 0.08
CA CYS A 20 -8.86 0.78 0.44
C CYS A 20 -10.04 -0.15 0.73
N GLU A 21 -10.54 -0.11 1.96
CA GLU A 21 -11.76 -0.81 2.35
C GLU A 21 -12.90 0.18 2.55
N CYS A 22 -13.96 0.02 1.77
CA CYS A 22 -15.18 0.80 1.90
C CYS A 22 -16.24 0.00 2.64
N ASN A 23 -16.68 0.51 3.79
CA ASN A 23 -17.70 -0.13 4.61
C ASN A 23 -18.74 0.90 5.06
N MET A 24 -20.01 0.59 4.78
CA MET A 24 -21.15 1.43 5.14
C MET A 24 -21.30 1.63 6.66
N GLU A 25 -20.76 0.72 7.48
CA GLU A 25 -20.73 0.81 8.94
C GLU A 25 -19.66 1.80 9.44
N TRP A 26 -18.64 2.09 8.63
CA TRP A 26 -17.58 3.06 8.94
C TRP A 26 -17.87 4.46 8.44
N ARG A 27 -19.04 4.62 7.79
CA ARG A 27 -19.57 5.90 7.33
C ARG A 27 -19.63 6.87 8.49
N SER A 28 -18.60 7.68 8.59
CA SER A 28 -18.48 8.71 9.61
C SER A 28 -18.97 10.00 8.99
N ASN A 29 -19.95 10.64 9.64
CA ASN A 29 -20.39 11.97 9.22
C ASN A 29 -19.39 12.99 9.77
N ASP A 30 -18.18 13.00 9.21
CA ASP A 30 -17.18 14.03 9.47
C ASP A 30 -17.59 15.24 8.64
N GLY A 31 -18.25 16.19 9.30
CA GLY A 31 -19.09 17.25 8.71
C GLY A 31 -18.39 18.26 7.81
N GLU A 32 -17.20 17.98 7.29
CA GLU A 32 -16.40 18.91 6.48
C GLU A 32 -16.21 18.50 5.01
N ASN A 33 -16.24 17.20 4.63
CA ASN A 33 -15.93 16.79 3.24
C ASN A 33 -16.79 15.67 2.61
N GLY A 34 -17.90 15.29 3.24
CA GLY A 34 -18.84 14.30 2.68
C GLY A 34 -18.81 12.97 3.45
N LEU A 35 -19.71 12.07 3.07
CA LEU A 35 -19.78 10.73 3.64
C LEU A 35 -18.58 9.95 3.13
N ASP A 36 -17.51 9.89 3.93
CA ASP A 36 -16.40 8.97 3.68
C ASP A 36 -16.70 7.65 4.38
N ASP A 37 -16.94 6.61 3.59
CA ASP A 37 -17.10 5.23 4.03
C ASP A 37 -15.87 4.38 3.69
N CYS A 38 -14.82 4.99 3.13
CA CYS A 38 -13.66 4.32 2.57
C CYS A 38 -12.39 4.63 3.35
N GLN A 39 -11.95 3.70 4.19
CA GLN A 39 -10.65 3.82 4.84
C GLN A 39 -9.56 3.21 3.95
N CYS A 40 -8.68 4.06 3.47
CA CYS A 40 -7.49 3.66 2.72
C CYS A 40 -6.28 3.57 3.63
N ASP A 41 -5.67 2.39 3.68
CA ASP A 41 -4.32 2.23 4.20
C ASP A 41 -3.34 2.97 3.26
N PRO A 42 -2.41 3.77 3.80
CA PRO A 42 -1.42 4.45 2.97
C PRO A 42 -0.50 3.43 2.29
N ASP A 43 0.14 3.83 1.18
CA ASP A 43 1.22 3.01 0.66
C ASP A 43 2.38 2.93 1.66
N HIS A 44 2.95 1.74 1.79
CA HIS A 44 4.05 1.47 2.69
C HIS A 44 5.27 1.00 1.90
N GLU A 45 6.47 1.35 2.37
CA GLU A 45 7.68 0.81 1.78
C GLU A 45 7.68 -0.72 1.90
N CYS A 46 8.10 -1.41 0.83
CA CYS A 46 8.17 -2.87 0.88
C CYS A 46 9.23 -3.29 1.89
N PRO A 47 8.85 -3.94 3.00
CA PRO A 47 9.79 -4.25 4.08
C PRO A 47 10.84 -5.25 3.61
N THR A 48 10.50 -6.16 2.70
CA THR A 48 11.41 -7.19 2.18
C THR A 48 12.59 -6.62 1.39
N CYS A 49 12.40 -5.49 0.70
CA CYS A 49 13.49 -4.85 -0.05
C CYS A 49 13.84 -3.44 0.45
N SER A 50 13.23 -2.97 1.54
CA SER A 50 13.34 -1.61 2.09
C SER A 50 13.32 -0.55 1.00
N GLY A 51 12.34 -0.62 0.10
CA GLY A 51 12.19 0.32 -1.01
C GLY A 51 13.21 0.17 -2.17
N LYS A 52 14.06 -0.85 -2.19
CA LYS A 52 15.02 -1.09 -3.29
C LYS A 52 14.36 -1.69 -4.54
N GLY A 53 13.34 -2.52 -4.37
CA GLY A 53 12.63 -3.24 -5.44
C GLY A 53 13.32 -4.54 -5.89
N PHE A 54 14.48 -4.87 -5.32
CA PHE A 54 15.20 -6.10 -5.60
C PHE A 54 15.87 -6.61 -4.32
N ILE A 55 16.06 -7.91 -4.25
CA ILE A 55 16.81 -8.61 -3.21
C ILE A 55 18.09 -9.17 -3.84
N GLU A 56 19.20 -9.07 -3.12
CA GLU A 56 20.51 -9.63 -3.50
C GLU A 56 20.71 -10.97 -2.78
#